data_AF-A0A660R6B3-F1
#
_entry.id   AF-A0A660R6B3-F1
#
_cell.length_a   1.000
_cell.length_b   1.000
_cell.length_c   1.000
_cell.angle_alpha   90.00
_cell.angle_beta   90.00
_cell.angle_gamma   90.00
#
_symmetry.space_group_name_H-M   'P 1'
#
loop_
_entity.id
_entity.type
_entity.pdbx_description
1 polymer ?
#
loop_
_entity_poly.entity_id
_entity_poly.type
_entity_poly.pdbx_seq_one_letter_code
_entity_poly.pdbx_strand_id
1 'polypeptide(L)'
;ILKSAVGRDKYNVEFLDCLRINGEYYILTKDHYLIVYKDGEYQIIGEGWMGNDKMVKLGDNLVILGDRSLIVLNMKTRKLPGKVQIFDKEIVDAFGEGKNLYIVFKEKDGFSLSLYRMR
;
A
#
# COMPACT_ATOMS: atom_id res chain seq x y z
N ILE A 1 -5.40 12.02 -12.65
CA ILE A 1 -6.46 12.78 -11.93
C ILE A 1 -7.06 11.82 -10.93
N LEU A 2 -6.84 12.01 -9.63
CA LEU A 2 -7.47 11.18 -8.59
C LEU A 2 -8.96 11.51 -8.57
N LYS A 3 -9.83 10.55 -8.90
CA LYS A 3 -11.26 10.69 -8.65
C LYS A 3 -11.49 10.50 -7.15
N SER A 4 -11.60 11.61 -6.42
CA SER A 4 -12.12 11.59 -5.05
C SER A 4 -13.64 11.39 -5.11
N ALA A 5 -14.09 10.16 -5.34
CA ALA A 5 -15.48 9.80 -5.17
C ALA A 5 -15.70 9.45 -3.69
N VAL A 6 -16.54 10.25 -3.02
CA VAL A 6 -17.09 9.92 -1.70
C VAL A 6 -18.41 9.21 -1.95
N GLY A 7 -18.48 7.92 -1.62
CA GLY A 7 -19.67 7.10 -1.82
C GLY A 7 -20.25 6.64 -0.49
N ARG A 8 -21.59 6.51 -0.44
CA ARG A 8 -22.31 5.78 0.62
C ARG A 8 -22.93 4.48 0.12
N ASP A 9 -22.85 4.23 -1.19
CA ASP A 9 -23.35 3.01 -1.81
C ASP A 9 -22.45 1.82 -1.53
N LYS A 10 -23.01 0.61 -1.54
CA LYS A 10 -22.24 -0.63 -1.36
C LYS A 10 -21.25 -0.79 -2.52
N TYR A 11 -19.97 -0.64 -2.22
CA TYR A 11 -18.89 -0.92 -3.15
C TYR A 11 -18.45 -2.38 -2.98
N ASN A 12 -18.87 -3.25 -3.90
CA ASN A 12 -18.49 -4.67 -3.88
C ASN A 12 -17.08 -4.80 -4.44
N VAL A 13 -16.11 -5.00 -3.57
CA VAL A 13 -14.70 -5.22 -3.92
C VAL A 13 -14.15 -6.37 -3.09
N GLU A 14 -13.23 -7.13 -3.68
CA GLU A 14 -12.48 -8.13 -2.93
C GLU A 14 -11.32 -7.46 -2.19
N PHE A 15 -11.26 -7.62 -0.87
CA PHE A 15 -10.21 -7.05 -0.03
C PHE A 15 -8.94 -7.89 -0.12
N LEU A 16 -7.79 -7.21 -0.24
CA LEU A 16 -6.47 -7.83 -0.16
C LEU A 16 -5.81 -7.60 1.19
N ASP A 17 -5.79 -6.35 1.64
CA ASP A 17 -5.16 -5.99 2.90
C ASP A 17 -5.90 -4.81 3.56
N CYS A 18 -5.81 -4.72 4.88
CA CYS A 18 -6.49 -3.70 5.68
C CYS A 18 -5.64 -3.29 6.88
N LEU A 19 -5.37 -1.98 6.99
CA LEU A 19 -4.69 -1.38 8.14
C LEU A 19 -5.56 -0.34 8.81
N ARG A 20 -5.72 -0.45 10.13
CA ARG A 20 -6.36 0.58 10.95
C ARG A 20 -5.34 1.59 11.43
N ILE A 21 -5.49 2.85 11.04
CA ILE A 21 -4.56 3.95 11.35
C ILE A 21 -5.36 5.18 11.78
N ASN A 22 -5.13 5.69 12.99
CA ASN A 22 -5.78 6.91 13.51
C ASN A 22 -7.32 6.91 13.41
N GLY A 23 -7.95 5.75 13.61
CA GLY A 23 -9.41 5.60 13.52
C GLY A 23 -9.96 5.43 12.11
N GLU A 24 -9.10 5.42 11.09
CA GLU A 24 -9.45 5.17 9.68
C GLU A 24 -8.99 3.77 9.27
N TYR A 25 -9.70 3.16 8.33
CA TYR A 25 -9.29 1.92 7.68
C TYR A 25 -8.74 2.23 6.30
N TYR A 26 -7.47 1.89 6.08
CA TYR A 26 -6.85 1.87 4.76
C TYR A 26 -7.01 0.48 4.21
N ILE A 27 -7.59 0.36 3.01
CA ILE A 27 -8.02 -0.90 2.43
C ILE A 27 -7.45 -0.99 1.02
N LEU A 28 -6.67 -2.04 0.77
CA LEU A 28 -6.31 -2.45 -0.57
C LEU A 28 -7.32 -3.44 -1.10
N THR A 29 -7.73 -3.26 -2.35
CA THR A 29 -8.65 -4.16 -3.05
C THR A 29 -7.93 -4.89 -4.16
N LYS A 30 -8.45 -6.03 -4.63
CA LYS A 30 -7.92 -6.71 -5.83
C LYS A 30 -7.97 -5.87 -7.09
N ASP A 31 -8.96 -5.00 -7.20
CA ASP A 31 -9.15 -4.10 -8.35
C ASP A 31 -8.17 -2.90 -8.37
N HIS A 32 -7.06 -2.99 -7.62
CA HIS A 32 -6.02 -1.96 -7.55
C HIS A 32 -6.50 -0.61 -7.01
N TYR A 33 -7.47 -0.64 -6.09
CA TYR A 33 -7.89 0.55 -5.33
C TYR A 33 -7.21 0.61 -3.96
N LEU A 34 -6.87 1.83 -3.56
CA LEU A 34 -6.62 2.18 -2.17
C LEU A 34 -7.77 3.04 -1.66
N ILE A 35 -8.50 2.49 -0.70
CA ILE A 35 -9.69 3.09 -0.11
C ILE A 35 -9.37 3.49 1.32
N VAL A 36 -9.84 4.68 1.72
CA VAL A 36 -9.93 5.08 3.12
C VAL A 36 -11.39 4.99 3.53
N TYR A 37 -11.68 4.24 4.59
CA TYR A 37 -13.01 4.10 5.17
C TYR A 37 -13.04 4.64 6.61
N LYS A 38 -14.07 5.42 6.92
CA LYS A 38 -14.33 5.95 8.25
C LYS A 38 -15.82 6.23 8.42
N ASP A 39 -16.40 5.78 9.53
CA ASP A 39 -17.76 6.14 9.97
C ASP A 39 -18.85 5.93 8.89
N GLY A 40 -18.77 4.85 8.12
CA GLY A 40 -19.74 4.55 7.06
C GLY A 40 -19.45 5.20 5.70
N GLU A 41 -18.45 6.07 5.62
CA GLU A 41 -18.07 6.75 4.39
C GLU A 41 -16.73 6.21 3.88
N TYR A 42 -16.58 6.16 2.55
CA TYR A 42 -15.32 5.77 1.93
C TYR A 42 -14.86 6.79 0.89
N GLN A 43 -13.54 6.86 0.71
CA GLN A 43 -12.87 7.66 -0.29
C GLN A 43 -11.85 6.80 -1.03
N ILE A 44 -11.90 6.78 -2.36
CA ILE A 44 -10.81 6.24 -3.17
C ILE A 44 -9.70 7.28 -3.23
N ILE A 45 -8.53 6.92 -2.71
CA ILE A 45 -7.32 7.78 -2.70
C ILE A 45 -6.21 7.25 -3.61
N GLY A 46 -6.46 6.12 -4.27
CA GLY A 46 -5.56 5.49 -5.23
C GLY A 46 -6.27 4.52 -6.17
N GLU A 47 -5.88 4.52 -7.45
CA GLU A 47 -6.43 3.65 -8.50
C GLU A 47 -5.37 3.30 -9.56
N GLY A 48 -5.33 2.03 -9.99
CA GLY A 48 -4.72 1.59 -11.26
C GLY A 48 -3.22 1.31 -11.24
N TRP A 49 -2.70 0.74 -10.15
CA TRP A 49 -1.25 0.62 -9.93
C TRP A 49 -0.77 -0.80 -10.20
N MET A 50 0.48 -0.94 -10.62
CA MET A 50 1.13 -2.24 -10.77
C MET A 50 1.44 -2.81 -9.39
N GLY A 51 0.56 -3.68 -8.88
CA GLY A 51 0.74 -4.50 -7.68
C GLY A 51 0.27 -3.84 -6.36
N ASN A 52 -0.44 -4.61 -5.55
CA ASN A 52 -1.29 -4.16 -4.43
C ASN A 52 -1.49 -5.28 -3.38
N ASP A 53 -0.43 -6.02 -3.12
CA ASP A 53 -0.51 -7.24 -2.31
C ASP A 53 -0.47 -6.94 -0.81
N LYS A 54 0.25 -5.89 -0.40
CA LYS A 54 0.46 -5.58 1.02
C LYS A 54 0.65 -4.10 1.32
N MET A 55 0.19 -3.69 2.50
CA MET A 55 0.49 -2.40 3.11
C MET A 55 1.41 -2.53 4.32
N VAL A 56 2.33 -1.57 4.47
CA VAL A 56 3.16 -1.42 5.66
C VAL A 56 3.16 0.04 6.10
N LYS A 57 2.74 0.30 7.34
CA LYS A 57 2.80 1.64 7.93
C LYS A 57 4.20 1.93 8.46
N LEU A 58 4.80 3.04 8.04
CA LEU A 58 6.12 3.52 8.48
C LEU A 58 6.09 5.00 8.80
N GLY A 59 6.03 5.34 10.09
CA GLY A 59 5.91 6.74 10.53
C GLY A 59 4.68 7.42 9.90
N ASP A 60 4.91 8.52 9.17
CA ASP A 60 3.87 9.29 8.45
C ASP A 60 3.54 8.73 7.07
N ASN A 61 4.17 7.62 6.68
CA ASN A 61 4.01 7.01 5.36
C ASN A 61 3.27 5.68 5.43
N LEU A 62 2.52 5.40 4.37
CA LEU A 62 1.95 4.10 4.08
C LEU A 62 2.64 3.56 2.83
N VAL A 63 3.39 2.48 2.99
CA VAL A 63 4.04 1.77 1.89
C VAL A 63 3.07 0.75 1.33
N ILE A 64 2.89 0.76 0.02
CA ILE A 64 2.09 -0.22 -0.71
C ILE A 64 3.06 -1.00 -1.58
N LEU A 65 3.04 -2.32 -1.42
CA LEU A 65 3.89 -3.25 -2.17
C LEU A 65 3.04 -4.09 -3.10
N GLY A 66 3.57 -4.30 -4.30
CA GLY A 66 3.16 -5.35 -5.21
C GLY A 66 4.21 -6.44 -5.30
N ASP A 67 3.93 -7.42 -6.14
CA ASP A 67 4.82 -8.54 -6.46
C ASP A 67 6.24 -8.10 -6.86
N ARG A 68 6.42 -6.93 -7.48
CA ARG A 68 7.74 -6.38 -7.87
C ARG A 68 7.84 -4.87 -7.73
N SER A 69 6.92 -4.26 -7.00
CA SER A 69 6.81 -2.80 -6.95
C SER A 69 6.62 -2.29 -5.53
N LEU A 70 6.99 -1.03 -5.35
CA LEU A 70 6.74 -0.29 -4.13
C LEU A 70 6.36 1.14 -4.47
N ILE A 71 5.38 1.67 -3.74
CA ILE A 71 5.03 3.08 -3.76
C ILE A 71 4.69 3.54 -2.36
N VAL A 72 5.04 4.81 -2.08
CA VAL A 72 4.89 5.40 -0.75
C VAL A 72 3.82 6.46 -0.80
N LEU A 73 2.74 6.27 -0.06
CA LEU A 73 1.74 7.30 0.20
C LEU A 73 2.18 8.12 1.41
N ASN A 74 2.22 9.45 1.26
CA ASN A 74 2.32 10.32 2.42
C ASN A 74 0.93 10.45 3.06
N MET A 75 0.75 9.95 4.29
CA MET A 75 -0.58 9.91 4.93
C MET A 75 -1.07 11.29 5.37
N LYS A 76 -0.17 12.24 5.65
CA LYS A 76 -0.55 13.62 6.02
C LYS A 76 -1.21 14.34 4.84
N THR A 77 -0.69 14.14 3.64
CA THR A 77 -1.22 14.80 2.44
C THR A 77 -2.22 13.93 1.67
N ARG A 78 -2.26 12.62 1.97
CA ARG A 78 -2.95 11.59 1.17
C ARG A 78 -2.59 11.67 -0.32
N LYS A 79 -1.38 12.15 -0.62
CA LYS A 79 -0.87 12.26 -1.97
C LYS A 79 0.18 11.20 -2.21
N LEU A 80 0.16 10.75 -3.44
CA LEU A 80 1.18 9.86 -3.97
C LEU A 80 2.22 10.70 -4.67
N PRO A 81 3.51 10.42 -4.44
CA PRO A 81 4.60 11.10 -5.11
C PRO A 81 4.67 10.75 -6.61
N GLY A 82 3.84 9.83 -7.10
CA GLY A 82 3.75 9.42 -8.51
C GLY A 82 4.92 8.54 -8.99
N LYS A 83 5.98 8.40 -8.19
CA LYS A 83 7.12 7.52 -8.48
C LYS A 83 6.89 6.14 -7.88
N VAL A 84 6.81 5.13 -8.74
CA VAL A 84 6.84 3.72 -8.36
C VAL A 84 8.28 3.23 -8.41
N GLN A 85 8.74 2.59 -7.33
CA GLN A 85 9.98 1.83 -7.32
C GLN A 85 9.69 0.44 -7.87
N ILE A 86 10.45 0.00 -8.87
CA ILE A 86 10.38 -1.35 -9.42
C ILE A 86 11.62 -2.12 -8.96
N PHE A 87 11.43 -3.40 -8.63
CA PHE A 87 12.50 -4.33 -8.29
C PHE A 87 12.63 -5.39 -9.39
N ASP A 88 13.83 -5.92 -9.54
CA ASP A 88 14.15 -7.04 -10.44
C ASP A 88 13.73 -8.40 -9.85
N LYS A 89 13.41 -8.44 -8.56
CA LYS A 89 13.02 -9.64 -7.80
C LYS A 89 11.58 -9.57 -7.32
N GLU A 90 10.97 -10.75 -7.20
CA GLU A 90 9.63 -10.92 -6.63
C GLU A 90 9.67 -10.65 -5.12
N ILE A 91 8.82 -9.76 -4.65
CA ILE A 91 8.53 -9.50 -3.24
C ILE A 91 7.54 -10.55 -2.77
N VAL A 92 7.88 -11.27 -1.71
CA VAL A 92 6.99 -12.27 -1.10
C VAL A 92 6.40 -11.80 0.22
N ASP A 93 7.10 -10.90 0.92
CA ASP A 93 6.61 -10.27 2.14
C ASP A 93 7.37 -8.97 2.43
N ALA A 94 6.81 -8.15 3.31
CA ALA A 94 7.50 -7.00 3.89
C ALA A 94 6.95 -6.66 5.28
N PHE A 95 7.79 -6.07 6.11
CA PHE A 95 7.41 -5.56 7.42
C PHE A 95 8.21 -4.32 7.80
N GLY A 96 7.66 -3.54 8.72
CA GLY A 96 8.24 -2.28 9.16
C GLY A 96 8.70 -2.32 10.61
N GLU A 97 9.85 -1.70 10.90
CA GLU A 97 10.32 -1.45 12.26
C GLU A 97 10.80 0.00 12.38
N GLY A 98 10.06 0.83 13.14
CA GLY A 98 10.33 2.25 13.24
C GLY A 98 10.20 2.97 11.89
N LYS A 99 11.34 3.40 11.33
CA LYS A 99 11.43 4.03 9.98
C LYS A 99 12.03 3.09 8.92
N ASN A 100 12.38 1.87 9.32
CA ASN A 100 12.99 0.89 8.44
C ASN A 100 11.92 0.01 7.80
N LEU A 101 12.02 -0.19 6.49
CA LEU A 101 11.26 -1.21 5.79
C LEU A 101 12.17 -2.41 5.54
N TYR A 102 11.69 -3.60 5.85
CA TYR A 102 12.34 -4.86 5.50
C TYR A 102 11.51 -5.53 4.42
N ILE A 103 12.14 -5.88 3.30
CA ILE A 103 11.50 -6.54 2.16
C ILE A 103 12.10 -7.92 2.01
N VAL A 104 11.25 -8.94 1.93
CA VAL A 104 11.62 -10.32 1.64
C VAL A 104 11.48 -10.55 0.15
N PHE A 105 12.59 -10.84 -0.51
CA PHE A 105 12.61 -11.19 -1.93
C PHE A 105 12.73 -12.69 -2.11
N LYS A 106 12.07 -13.21 -3.14
CA LYS A 106 12.27 -14.57 -3.62
C LYS A 106 13.59 -14.67 -4.38
N GLU A 107 14.35 -15.70 -4.08
CA GLU A 107 15.57 -16.08 -4.78
C GLU A 107 15.38 -17.44 -5.45
N LYS A 108 16.34 -17.85 -6.29
CA LYS A 108 16.31 -19.18 -6.94
C LYS A 108 16.16 -20.31 -5.93
N ASP A 109 16.89 -20.24 -4.81
CA ASP A 109 17.01 -21.30 -3.82
C ASP A 109 16.58 -20.85 -2.40
N GLY A 110 15.63 -19.91 -2.30
CA GLY A 110 15.10 -19.46 -1.01
C GLY A 110 14.63 -18.02 -1.01
N PHE A 111 14.98 -17.29 0.06
CA PHE A 111 14.56 -15.91 0.28
C PHE A 111 15.72 -15.06 0.77
N SER A 112 15.73 -13.78 0.39
CA SER A 112 16.64 -12.77 0.95
C SER A 112 15.87 -11.67 1.66
N LEU A 113 16.44 -11.14 2.74
CA LEU A 113 15.90 -10.02 3.50
C LEU A 113 16.72 -8.77 3.21
N SER A 114 16.07 -7.73 2.70
CA SER A 114 16.72 -6.45 2.37
C SER A 114 16.17 -5.32 3.23
N LEU A 115 17.08 -4.51 3.79
CA LEU A 115 16.72 -3.26 4.46
C LEU A 115 16.55 -2.14 3.42
N TYR A 116 15.33 -1.61 3.32
CA TYR A 116 15.00 -0.45 2.50
C TYR A 116 14.83 0.77 3.41
N ARG A 117 15.78 1.71 3.33
CA ARG A 117 15.73 2.97 4.08
C ARG A 117 14.98 4.01 3.25
N MET A 118 13.79 4.37 3.71
CA MET A 118 13.05 5.48 3.13
C MET A 118 13.79 6.79 3.42
N ARG A 119 14.15 7.52 2.37
CA ARG A 119 14.78 8.84 2.46
C ARG A 119 13.74 9.91 2.77
#